data_AF-A0A0P1BMK1-F1
#
_entry.id   AF-A0A0P1BMK1-F1
#
_cell.length_a   1.000
_cell.length_b   1.000
_cell.length_c   1.000
_cell.angle_alpha   90.00
_cell.angle_beta   90.00
_cell.angle_gamma   90.00
#
_symmetry.space_group_name_H-M   'P 1'
#
loop_
_entity.id
_entity.type
_entity.pdbx_description
1 polymer ?
#
loop_
_entity_poly.entity_id
_entity_poly.type
_entity_poly.pdbx_seq_one_letter_code
_entity_poly.pdbx_strand_id
1 'polypeptide(L)'
;MRHASPRLIALSLCAAILLASVLPTSAQFFQQFFTGGGDGQVREQEAPPTGDANWFEARVEADKLPCSLARLRHAQPPAHPSSALAPFPAFPRPPTVHAPSHNKFAALIQTRRAARWTLADTFALESNVQHPAEITAAMGPPRRHRGGASKTKAGTPRSSHQQAPAVASSSLSPLSSSPLQTGNELFALRGHGTPLLTLVFQDASHQRAALARMEAFYEGAGAPKGVYLDLEEASNARLCRNYQAFNLPLDSVRQWLAAMRRHHGECEAQHADPSETSEGASSSTSEMSWWESHCNPTECAVLRQLHSLEALAEQSNSPFRYLVSVLQQFAASSLTHEQNHALFHLVPSFASAAQRAWDDLPRKAKSIIQHDLQLRGYAESVWVDEFQAYVAEDPSEFGNVAAEACAEARDRLQQERKQGWQALGLGS
;
A
#
# COMPACT_ATOMS: atom_id res chain seq x y z
N MET A 1 -11.48 -55.01 29.15
CA MET A 1 -11.32 -53.72 28.45
C MET A 1 -12.67 -53.34 27.85
N ARG A 2 -13.13 -52.08 27.95
CA ARG A 2 -14.42 -51.66 27.38
C ARG A 2 -14.17 -51.02 26.02
N HIS A 3 -14.64 -51.64 24.94
CA HIS A 3 -14.52 -51.06 23.60
C HIS A 3 -15.45 -49.84 23.48
N ALA A 4 -14.89 -48.71 23.03
CA ALA A 4 -15.70 -47.52 22.74
C ALA A 4 -16.64 -47.81 21.57
N SER A 5 -17.88 -47.32 21.64
CA SER A 5 -18.86 -47.49 20.56
C SER A 5 -18.34 -46.80 19.28
N PRO A 6 -18.42 -47.43 18.10
CA PRO A 6 -17.95 -46.81 16.85
C PRO A 6 -18.67 -45.49 16.53
N ARG A 7 -19.88 -45.28 17.07
CA ARG A 7 -20.62 -44.00 16.96
C ARG A 7 -19.96 -42.85 17.74
N LEU A 8 -19.33 -43.12 18.89
CA LEU A 8 -18.58 -42.10 19.64
C LEU A 8 -17.28 -41.73 18.92
N ILE A 9 -16.62 -42.70 18.29
CA ILE A 9 -15.42 -42.46 17.48
C ILE A 9 -15.77 -41.59 16.25
N ALA A 10 -16.85 -41.90 15.54
CA ALA A 10 -17.34 -41.11 14.41
C ALA A 10 -17.72 -39.67 14.81
N LEU A 11 -18.46 -39.49 15.91
CA LEU A 11 -18.82 -38.16 16.41
C LEU A 11 -17.59 -37.34 16.85
N SER A 12 -16.61 -37.98 17.49
CA SER A 12 -15.34 -37.33 17.86
C SER A 12 -14.54 -36.87 16.64
N LEU A 13 -14.50 -37.70 15.58
CA LEU A 13 -13.87 -37.34 14.30
C LEU A 13 -14.58 -36.18 13.60
N CYS A 14 -15.91 -36.20 13.49
CA CYS A 14 -16.65 -35.07 12.91
C CYS A 14 -16.46 -33.77 13.71
N ALA A 15 -16.45 -33.84 15.05
CA ALA A 15 -16.19 -32.68 15.90
C ALA A 15 -14.77 -32.13 15.71
N ALA A 16 -13.76 -33.00 15.58
CA ALA A 16 -12.38 -32.59 15.34
C ALA A 16 -12.19 -31.94 13.96
N ILE A 17 -12.82 -32.49 12.91
CA ILE A 17 -12.80 -31.92 11.55
C ILE A 17 -13.48 -30.54 11.54
N LEU A 18 -14.64 -30.40 12.20
CA LEU A 18 -15.33 -29.11 12.31
C LEU A 18 -14.51 -28.08 13.08
N LEU A 19 -13.87 -28.45 14.19
CA LEU A 19 -12.94 -27.54 14.90
C LEU A 19 -11.76 -27.11 14.01
N ALA A 20 -11.17 -28.05 13.26
CA ALA A 20 -10.07 -27.73 12.34
C ALA A 20 -10.48 -26.76 11.22
N SER A 21 -11.73 -26.83 10.75
CA SER A 21 -12.26 -25.93 9.71
C SER A 21 -12.65 -24.52 10.19
N VAL A 22 -12.63 -24.26 11.50
CA VAL A 22 -13.02 -22.96 12.09
C VAL A 22 -11.80 -22.17 12.63
N LEU A 23 -10.60 -22.77 12.60
CA LEU A 23 -9.37 -22.05 12.90
C LEU A 23 -8.97 -21.16 11.71
N PRO A 24 -8.59 -19.87 11.93
CA PRO A 24 -8.21 -18.98 10.85
C PRO A 24 -6.93 -19.47 10.14
N THR A 25 -6.99 -19.58 8.82
CA THR A 25 -5.92 -20.09 7.94
C THR A 25 -4.80 -19.08 7.66
N SER A 26 -4.68 -17.99 8.43
CA SER A 26 -3.63 -16.97 8.26
C SER A 26 -2.20 -17.54 8.33
N ALA A 27 -1.98 -18.60 9.10
CA ALA A 27 -0.67 -19.23 9.25
C ALA A 27 -0.17 -20.02 8.02
N GLN A 28 -1.01 -20.32 7.01
CA GLN A 28 -0.57 -21.11 5.84
C GLN A 28 0.12 -20.27 4.75
N PHE A 29 -0.09 -18.95 4.73
CA PHE A 29 0.49 -18.05 3.72
C PHE A 29 2.03 -18.09 3.72
N PHE A 30 2.64 -18.07 4.90
CA PHE A 30 4.11 -18.07 5.05
C PHE A 30 4.80 -19.36 4.58
N GLN A 31 4.14 -20.53 4.57
CA GLN A 31 4.80 -21.74 4.10
C GLN A 31 4.99 -21.74 2.57
N GLN A 32 4.04 -21.23 1.79
CA GLN A 32 4.20 -21.13 0.34
C GLN A 32 5.33 -20.18 -0.08
N PHE A 33 5.66 -19.17 0.74
CA PHE A 33 6.77 -18.25 0.46
C PHE A 33 8.15 -18.88 0.68
N PHE A 34 8.30 -19.83 1.62
CA PHE A 34 9.59 -20.44 1.96
C PHE A 34 9.80 -21.88 1.43
N THR A 35 8.76 -22.57 0.96
CA THR A 35 8.88 -23.93 0.39
C THR A 35 8.86 -23.95 -1.14
N GLY A 36 9.35 -22.89 -1.79
CA GLY A 36 9.51 -22.77 -3.24
C GLY A 36 10.52 -23.77 -3.82
N GLY A 37 10.15 -25.05 -3.87
CA GLY A 37 10.90 -26.09 -4.56
C GLY A 37 10.75 -25.96 -6.07
N GLY A 38 11.62 -25.17 -6.69
CA GLY A 38 11.84 -25.13 -8.13
C GLY A 38 13.33 -25.01 -8.42
N ASP A 39 13.85 -25.82 -9.34
CA ASP A 39 15.28 -25.94 -9.67
C ASP A 39 15.82 -24.72 -10.44
N GLY A 40 15.78 -23.54 -9.81
CA GLY A 40 16.43 -22.32 -10.25
C GLY A 40 17.62 -21.99 -9.35
N GLN A 41 18.77 -21.69 -9.94
CA GLN A 41 19.94 -21.22 -9.19
C GLN A 41 19.58 -20.00 -8.35
N VAL A 42 19.66 -20.15 -7.02
CA VAL A 42 19.61 -19.01 -6.09
C VAL A 42 20.89 -18.20 -6.30
N ARG A 43 20.82 -17.21 -7.18
CA ARG A 43 21.74 -16.08 -7.15
C ARG A 43 21.42 -15.26 -5.91
N GLU A 44 22.46 -14.90 -5.16
CA GLU A 44 22.33 -13.99 -4.03
C GLU A 44 21.71 -12.68 -4.52
N GLN A 45 20.67 -12.23 -3.80
CA GLN A 45 20.03 -10.95 -4.08
C GLN A 45 20.98 -9.86 -3.62
N GLU A 46 21.58 -9.12 -4.57
CA GLU A 46 22.36 -7.94 -4.24
C GLU A 46 21.49 -6.95 -3.47
N ALA A 47 22.00 -6.48 -2.33
CA ALA A 47 21.31 -5.47 -1.54
C ALA A 47 21.15 -4.18 -2.36
N PRO A 48 19.97 -3.55 -2.38
CA PRO A 48 19.78 -2.30 -3.11
C PRO A 48 20.72 -1.22 -2.55
N PRO A 49 21.22 -0.28 -3.39
CA PRO A 49 22.05 0.81 -2.91
C PRO A 49 21.25 1.65 -1.91
N THR A 50 21.81 1.88 -0.72
CA THR A 50 21.20 2.69 0.33
C THR A 50 20.91 4.11 -0.17
N GLY A 51 19.63 4.40 -0.41
CA GLY A 51 19.15 5.72 -0.82
C GLY A 51 19.26 6.76 0.29
N ASP A 52 19.36 8.02 -0.12
CA ASP A 52 19.71 9.15 0.75
C ASP A 52 18.58 9.54 1.72
N ALA A 53 18.90 9.66 3.02
CA ALA A 53 17.97 10.00 4.10
C ALA A 53 17.57 11.50 4.11
N ASN A 54 18.33 12.34 3.40
CA ASN A 54 18.20 13.80 3.39
C ASN A 54 16.77 14.34 3.11
N TRP A 55 15.92 13.61 2.40
CA TRP A 55 14.57 14.08 2.04
C TRP A 55 13.63 14.18 3.25
N PHE A 56 13.76 13.29 4.23
CA PHE A 56 12.93 13.28 5.43
C PHE A 56 13.36 14.37 6.41
N GLU A 57 14.69 14.50 6.63
CA GLU A 57 15.25 15.54 7.49
C GLU A 57 14.91 16.95 6.99
N ALA A 58 15.04 17.21 5.68
CA ALA A 58 14.67 18.49 5.07
C ALA A 58 13.20 18.89 5.32
N ARG A 59 12.29 17.91 5.41
CA ARG A 59 10.86 18.16 5.68
C ARG A 59 10.58 18.38 7.17
N VAL A 60 11.30 17.69 8.06
CA VAL A 60 11.26 17.92 9.51
C VAL A 60 11.93 19.24 9.92
N GLU A 61 12.92 19.72 9.18
CA GLU A 61 13.50 21.06 9.38
C GLU A 61 12.60 22.19 8.85
N ALA A 62 11.93 21.99 7.70
CA ALA A 62 11.00 22.99 7.15
C ALA A 62 9.86 23.34 8.12
N ASP A 63 9.37 22.38 8.91
CA ASP A 63 8.29 22.57 9.90
C ASP A 63 8.77 23.25 11.20
N LYS A 64 10.09 23.28 11.46
CA LYS A 64 10.69 24.00 12.60
C LYS A 64 10.90 25.50 12.33
N LEU A 65 10.68 25.97 11.10
CA LEU A 65 10.80 27.39 10.76
C LEU A 65 9.52 28.13 11.16
N PRO A 66 9.58 29.12 12.07
CA PRO A 66 8.39 29.86 12.48
C PRO A 66 7.80 30.67 11.30
N CYS A 67 6.48 30.60 11.12
CA CYS A 67 5.70 31.21 10.03
C CYS A 67 5.73 32.76 9.92
N SER A 68 6.68 33.45 10.54
CA SER A 68 6.72 34.92 10.64
C SER A 68 7.25 35.65 9.39
N LEU A 69 7.79 34.95 8.39
CA LEU A 69 8.40 35.57 7.20
C LEU A 69 7.52 35.60 5.93
N ALA A 70 6.29 35.06 5.97
CA ALA A 70 5.41 35.00 4.80
C ALA A 70 4.73 36.34 4.40
N ARG A 71 5.13 37.49 4.97
CA ARG A 71 4.39 38.76 4.84
C ARG A 71 5.23 40.00 4.56
N LEU A 72 6.17 39.93 3.60
CA LEU A 72 6.94 41.11 3.14
C LEU A 72 7.49 40.99 1.70
N ARG A 73 6.61 40.93 0.70
CA ARG A 73 7.00 41.08 -0.74
C ARG A 73 6.01 41.91 -1.58
N HIS A 74 5.90 43.20 -1.26
CA HIS A 74 5.55 44.25 -2.23
C HIS A 74 6.46 45.46 -2.01
N ALA A 75 7.62 45.45 -2.66
CA ALA A 75 8.50 46.60 -2.81
C ALA A 75 9.20 46.50 -4.18
N GLN A 76 9.22 47.58 -4.95
CA GLN A 76 9.86 47.64 -6.27
C GLN A 76 11.39 47.52 -6.15
N PRO A 77 12.08 47.01 -7.18
CA PRO A 77 13.53 47.07 -7.25
C PRO A 77 14.00 48.50 -7.62
N PRO A 78 14.96 49.09 -6.89
CA PRO A 78 15.70 50.26 -7.37
C PRO A 78 16.75 49.85 -8.42
N ALA A 79 17.15 50.80 -9.26
CA ALA A 79 18.04 50.57 -10.40
C ALA A 79 19.49 50.23 -10.01
N HIS A 80 20.19 49.55 -10.94
CA HIS A 80 21.62 49.23 -10.85
C HIS A 80 22.51 50.46 -10.63
N PRO A 81 23.66 50.26 -9.96
CA PRO A 81 24.91 50.62 -10.62
C PRO A 81 25.97 49.51 -10.58
N SER A 82 26.78 49.43 -11.63
CA SER A 82 27.93 48.53 -11.75
C SER A 82 29.05 48.87 -10.75
N SER A 83 29.69 47.85 -10.17
CA SER A 83 31.13 47.91 -9.81
C SER A 83 31.75 46.54 -9.49
N ALA A 84 32.93 46.33 -10.07
CA ALA A 84 34.06 45.51 -9.62
C ALA A 84 33.82 44.11 -8.99
N LEU A 85 34.26 43.08 -9.73
CA LEU A 85 34.59 41.75 -9.20
C LEU A 85 35.82 41.80 -8.28
N ALA A 86 35.75 41.12 -7.14
CA ALA A 86 36.90 40.74 -6.32
C ALA A 86 36.93 39.20 -6.16
N PRO A 87 38.11 38.55 -6.17
CA PRO A 87 38.21 37.09 -6.16
C PRO A 87 37.98 36.49 -4.76
N PHE A 88 37.29 35.34 -4.71
CA PHE A 88 37.12 34.55 -3.48
C PHE A 88 38.43 33.86 -3.06
N PRO A 89 38.70 33.72 -1.74
CA PRO A 89 39.81 32.91 -1.24
C PRO A 89 39.49 31.41 -1.34
N ALA A 90 40.48 30.61 -1.72
CA ALA A 90 40.37 29.15 -1.79
C ALA A 90 40.47 28.50 -0.40
N PHE A 91 39.57 27.56 -0.09
CA PHE A 91 39.65 26.72 1.10
C PHE A 91 40.51 25.46 0.85
N PRO A 92 41.33 25.03 1.83
CA PRO A 92 42.15 23.82 1.70
C PRO A 92 41.31 22.53 1.82
N ARG A 93 41.66 21.51 1.04
CA ARG A 93 41.07 20.16 1.15
C ARG A 93 41.54 19.43 2.41
N PRO A 94 40.67 18.67 3.11
CA PRO A 94 41.10 17.74 4.15
C PRO A 94 41.78 16.48 3.56
N PRO A 95 42.66 15.80 4.31
CA PRO A 95 43.39 14.63 3.84
C PRO A 95 42.57 13.34 3.85
N THR A 96 42.92 12.43 2.95
CA THR A 96 42.32 11.10 2.78
C THR A 96 42.61 10.18 3.97
N VAL A 97 41.59 9.54 4.54
CA VAL A 97 41.75 8.54 5.61
C VAL A 97 41.61 7.13 5.02
N HIS A 98 42.59 6.25 5.28
CA HIS A 98 42.55 4.85 4.88
C HIS A 98 41.63 4.01 5.79
N ALA A 99 40.77 3.18 5.20
CA ALA A 99 39.96 2.20 5.92
C ALA A 99 40.74 0.89 6.18
N PRO A 100 40.68 0.29 7.38
CA PRO A 100 41.32 -0.99 7.68
C PRO A 100 40.46 -2.19 7.28
N SER A 101 41.08 -3.24 6.75
CA SER A 101 40.44 -4.49 6.37
C SER A 101 40.12 -5.39 7.57
N HIS A 102 38.88 -5.85 7.70
CA HIS A 102 38.51 -6.93 8.64
C HIS A 102 37.69 -8.01 7.94
N ASN A 103 38.26 -9.20 7.77
CA ASN A 103 37.57 -10.35 7.19
C ASN A 103 38.00 -11.65 7.89
N LYS A 104 37.35 -11.99 9.02
CA LYS A 104 37.67 -13.16 9.87
C LYS A 104 36.43 -13.78 10.58
N PHE A 105 35.30 -13.95 9.88
CA PHE A 105 34.12 -14.63 10.45
C PHE A 105 33.45 -15.71 9.57
N ALA A 106 34.00 -16.01 8.39
CA ALA A 106 33.38 -16.93 7.40
C ALA A 106 33.62 -18.45 7.65
N ALA A 107 34.26 -18.85 8.75
CA ALA A 107 34.85 -20.19 8.89
C ALA A 107 34.07 -21.21 9.75
N LEU A 108 32.84 -20.93 10.18
CA LEU A 108 32.15 -21.74 11.21
C LEU A 108 30.82 -22.42 10.79
N ILE A 109 30.37 -22.29 9.53
CA ILE A 109 29.01 -22.74 9.10
C ILE A 109 29.06 -23.91 8.07
N GLN A 110 30.16 -24.66 7.98
CA GLN A 110 30.31 -25.73 6.96
C GLN A 110 30.17 -27.20 7.45
N THR A 111 30.02 -27.47 8.75
CA THR A 111 30.18 -28.84 9.31
C THR A 111 28.89 -29.55 9.75
N ARG A 112 27.71 -29.20 9.21
CA ARG A 112 26.42 -29.83 9.60
C ARG A 112 25.45 -30.24 8.48
N ARG A 113 25.91 -30.42 7.23
CA ARG A 113 25.04 -30.80 6.07
C ARG A 113 25.23 -32.21 5.49
N ALA A 114 25.93 -33.11 6.18
CA ALA A 114 26.21 -34.47 5.69
C ALA A 114 25.44 -35.58 6.45
N ALA A 115 24.10 -35.56 6.45
CA ALA A 115 23.27 -36.70 6.86
C ALA A 115 21.78 -36.57 6.45
N ARG A 116 21.42 -37.16 5.29
CA ARG A 116 20.09 -37.63 4.82
C ARG A 116 19.87 -37.32 3.34
N TRP A 117 20.26 -38.28 2.51
CA TRP A 117 19.80 -38.43 1.13
C TRP A 117 19.40 -39.89 0.94
N THR A 118 18.10 -40.18 0.76
CA THR A 118 17.58 -41.41 0.17
C THR A 118 16.08 -41.26 -0.09
N LEU A 119 15.65 -41.73 -1.26
CA LEU A 119 14.26 -42.02 -1.70
C LEU A 119 13.37 -40.82 -2.06
N ALA A 120 13.36 -40.54 -3.37
CA ALA A 120 12.22 -40.00 -4.10
C ALA A 120 11.35 -41.15 -4.66
N ASP A 121 10.34 -40.78 -5.45
CA ASP A 121 9.44 -41.60 -6.30
C ASP A 121 8.18 -42.21 -5.67
N THR A 122 7.05 -41.50 -5.84
CA THR A 122 6.01 -41.87 -6.84
C THR A 122 4.80 -40.92 -6.76
N PHE A 123 4.44 -40.26 -7.87
CA PHE A 123 3.07 -39.82 -8.13
C PHE A 123 2.87 -39.51 -9.62
N ALA A 124 1.88 -40.15 -10.25
CA ALA A 124 1.38 -39.84 -11.58
C ALA A 124 -0.06 -40.36 -11.71
N LEU A 125 -0.92 -39.61 -12.41
CA LEU A 125 -2.36 -39.82 -12.59
C LEU A 125 -3.18 -39.70 -11.27
N GLU A 126 -4.45 -39.30 -11.29
CA GLU A 126 -5.43 -39.35 -12.39
C GLU A 126 -6.37 -38.13 -12.42
N SER A 127 -7.18 -38.02 -13.48
CA SER A 127 -7.93 -36.81 -13.85
C SER A 127 -9.45 -36.97 -13.83
N ASN A 128 -10.15 -35.84 -13.74
CA ASN A 128 -11.44 -35.55 -14.37
C ASN A 128 -12.70 -36.34 -13.94
N VAL A 129 -13.60 -35.69 -13.19
CA VAL A 129 -15.05 -35.99 -13.17
C VAL A 129 -15.86 -34.69 -13.12
N GLN A 130 -16.71 -34.47 -14.13
CA GLN A 130 -17.83 -33.51 -14.11
C GLN A 130 -19.11 -34.21 -13.65
N HIS A 131 -20.05 -33.49 -12.99
CA HIS A 131 -21.54 -33.60 -13.03
C HIS A 131 -22.21 -32.86 -11.83
N PRO A 132 -23.55 -32.64 -11.75
CA PRO A 132 -24.09 -31.33 -12.14
C PRO A 132 -25.16 -30.74 -11.17
N ALA A 133 -25.78 -29.63 -11.61
CA ALA A 133 -27.18 -29.20 -11.41
C ALA A 133 -27.90 -29.32 -10.05
N GLU A 134 -28.51 -28.21 -9.66
CA GLU A 134 -29.35 -28.00 -8.47
C GLU A 134 -30.65 -28.81 -8.46
N ILE A 135 -31.14 -29.17 -7.25
CA ILE A 135 -32.54 -29.54 -7.00
C ILE A 135 -33.05 -28.77 -5.78
N THR A 136 -34.18 -28.10 -5.96
CA THR A 136 -34.96 -27.40 -4.92
C THR A 136 -35.87 -28.34 -4.13
N ALA A 137 -35.97 -28.15 -2.81
CA ALA A 137 -37.21 -28.37 -2.04
C ALA A 137 -37.09 -27.84 -0.60
N ALA A 138 -38.21 -27.32 -0.06
CA ALA A 138 -38.30 -26.79 1.30
C ALA A 138 -38.84 -27.83 2.29
N MET A 139 -38.45 -27.74 3.57
CA MET A 139 -39.22 -28.29 4.70
C MET A 139 -39.15 -27.38 5.93
N GLY A 140 -40.31 -27.16 6.57
CA GLY A 140 -40.46 -26.30 7.75
C GLY A 140 -40.24 -27.00 9.11
N PRO A 141 -40.40 -26.28 10.22
CA PRO A 141 -39.90 -26.69 11.53
C PRO A 141 -40.89 -27.56 12.36
N PRO A 142 -40.37 -28.45 13.22
CA PRO A 142 -41.20 -29.18 14.18
C PRO A 142 -41.45 -28.37 15.47
N ARG A 143 -42.72 -28.21 15.82
CA ARG A 143 -43.21 -27.62 17.08
C ARG A 143 -43.56 -28.74 18.06
N ARG A 144 -43.07 -28.72 19.31
CA ARG A 144 -43.62 -29.55 20.41
C ARG A 144 -43.62 -28.84 21.77
N HIS A 145 -44.78 -28.91 22.44
CA HIS A 145 -44.97 -28.67 23.88
C HIS A 145 -44.39 -29.87 24.70
N ARG A 146 -44.35 -29.93 26.05
CA ARG A 146 -45.14 -29.27 27.11
C ARG A 146 -44.49 -29.49 28.50
N GLY A 147 -44.74 -28.57 29.45
CA GLY A 147 -44.69 -28.81 30.91
C GLY A 147 -43.44 -28.29 31.63
N GLY A 148 -43.53 -27.70 32.83
CA GLY A 148 -44.72 -27.30 33.60
C GLY A 148 -44.42 -26.94 35.07
N ALA A 149 -45.24 -26.07 35.67
CA ALA A 149 -45.28 -25.67 37.11
C ALA A 149 -44.11 -24.77 37.63
N SER A 150 -44.28 -23.84 38.57
CA SER A 150 -45.49 -23.18 39.13
C SER A 150 -45.15 -22.01 40.09
N LYS A 151 -46.15 -21.14 40.34
CA LYS A 151 -46.43 -20.27 41.52
C LYS A 151 -45.98 -18.78 41.57
N THR A 152 -47.03 -17.92 41.61
CA THR A 152 -47.21 -16.67 42.40
C THR A 152 -46.37 -15.43 42.04
N LYS A 153 -46.85 -14.17 42.18
CA LYS A 153 -48.01 -13.64 42.92
C LYS A 153 -48.64 -12.39 42.23
N ALA A 154 -49.87 -12.05 42.64
CA ALA A 154 -50.81 -11.06 42.08
C ALA A 154 -50.35 -9.58 41.91
N GLY A 155 -51.03 -8.83 41.02
CA GLY A 155 -50.96 -7.37 40.89
C GLY A 155 -51.68 -6.74 39.67
N THR A 156 -53.01 -6.59 39.75
CA THR A 156 -53.89 -5.84 38.79
C THR A 156 -54.33 -4.50 39.44
N PRO A 157 -55.03 -3.51 38.79
CA PRO A 157 -55.54 -3.42 37.40
C PRO A 157 -55.47 -2.03 36.67
N ARG A 158 -55.90 -2.00 35.38
CA ARG A 158 -56.38 -0.82 34.56
C ARG A 158 -55.33 0.28 34.30
N SER A 159 -55.32 1.08 33.22
CA SER A 159 -56.16 1.32 32.01
C SER A 159 -55.27 2.10 31.00
N SER A 160 -55.59 2.44 29.73
CA SER A 160 -56.72 2.22 28.79
C SER A 160 -56.31 2.70 27.38
N HIS A 161 -57.06 2.32 26.31
CA HIS A 161 -57.10 2.91 24.95
C HIS A 161 -55.81 3.43 24.25
N GLN A 162 -55.46 2.78 23.13
CA GLN A 162 -55.02 3.41 21.86
C GLN A 162 -55.17 2.32 20.76
N GLN A 163 -56.19 2.37 19.90
CA GLN A 163 -56.18 3.04 18.59
C GLN A 163 -54.96 2.70 17.71
N ALA A 164 -55.19 1.88 16.69
CA ALA A 164 -54.24 1.58 15.62
C ALA A 164 -54.46 2.53 14.43
N PRO A 165 -53.39 3.08 13.83
CA PRO A 165 -53.46 3.77 12.55
C PRO A 165 -53.10 2.85 11.37
N ALA A 166 -53.60 3.24 10.20
CA ALA A 166 -53.58 2.52 8.92
C ALA A 166 -52.19 2.10 8.41
N VAL A 167 -52.17 0.97 7.70
CA VAL A 167 -51.06 0.56 6.82
C VAL A 167 -51.12 1.40 5.54
N ALA A 168 -50.18 2.32 5.37
CA ALA A 168 -49.98 3.05 4.11
C ALA A 168 -48.93 2.34 3.26
N SER A 169 -49.37 1.63 2.23
CA SER A 169 -48.49 0.99 1.24
C SER A 169 -47.94 2.03 0.26
N SER A 170 -46.83 2.66 0.61
CA SER A 170 -46.07 3.53 -0.31
C SER A 170 -45.10 2.70 -1.14
N SER A 171 -45.41 2.51 -2.43
CA SER A 171 -44.52 1.89 -3.41
C SER A 171 -43.29 2.77 -3.65
N LEU A 172 -42.13 2.34 -3.15
CA LEU A 172 -40.85 2.97 -3.44
C LEU A 172 -40.31 2.48 -4.80
N SER A 173 -40.27 3.37 -5.78
CA SER A 173 -39.56 3.15 -7.04
C SER A 173 -38.04 3.06 -6.78
N PRO A 174 -37.34 2.01 -7.25
CA PRO A 174 -35.89 1.94 -7.13
C PRO A 174 -35.23 2.87 -8.15
N LEU A 175 -34.99 4.13 -7.75
CA LEU A 175 -34.06 5.03 -8.43
C LEU A 175 -32.62 4.54 -8.17
N SER A 176 -32.23 3.46 -8.83
CA SER A 176 -30.84 2.98 -8.87
C SER A 176 -30.03 3.90 -9.78
N SER A 177 -29.61 5.04 -9.24
CA SER A 177 -28.60 5.90 -9.86
C SER A 177 -27.25 5.18 -9.80
N SER A 178 -27.02 4.24 -10.71
CA SER A 178 -25.69 3.66 -10.91
C SER A 178 -24.70 4.80 -11.18
N PRO A 179 -23.62 4.94 -10.37
CA PRO A 179 -22.65 6.00 -10.60
C PRO A 179 -22.05 5.87 -12.00
N LEU A 180 -21.77 7.00 -12.64
CA LEU A 180 -21.17 7.09 -13.97
C LEU A 180 -19.84 6.34 -14.01
N GLN A 181 -19.89 5.05 -14.38
CA GLN A 181 -18.72 4.27 -14.73
C GLN A 181 -18.24 4.71 -16.12
N THR A 182 -17.51 5.83 -16.17
CA THR A 182 -16.58 6.13 -17.28
C THR A 182 -15.35 5.22 -17.16
N GLY A 183 -15.61 3.91 -17.10
CA GLY A 183 -14.60 2.90 -16.76
C GLY A 183 -13.72 2.59 -17.94
N ASN A 184 -12.44 2.97 -17.85
CA ASN A 184 -11.40 2.18 -18.51
C ASN A 184 -11.49 0.75 -17.94
N GLU A 185 -11.64 -0.27 -18.81
CA GLU A 185 -11.86 -1.67 -18.39
C GLU A 185 -10.73 -2.23 -17.49
N LEU A 186 -9.58 -1.55 -17.48
CA LEU A 186 -8.36 -1.91 -16.74
C LEU A 186 -8.48 -1.78 -15.21
N PHE A 187 -9.20 -0.78 -14.69
CA PHE A 187 -9.30 -0.53 -13.25
C PHE A 187 -10.56 0.25 -12.85
N ALA A 188 -11.08 -0.02 -11.65
CA ALA A 188 -12.12 0.78 -11.03
C ALA A 188 -11.50 1.87 -10.13
N LEU A 189 -11.92 3.12 -10.32
CA LEU A 189 -11.49 4.26 -9.51
C LEU A 189 -12.38 4.45 -8.28
N ARG A 190 -11.77 4.80 -7.13
CA ARG A 190 -12.45 5.19 -5.88
C ARG A 190 -11.77 6.43 -5.28
N GLY A 191 -12.46 7.12 -4.36
CA GLY A 191 -11.90 8.28 -3.65
C GLY A 191 -12.12 9.65 -4.32
N HIS A 192 -13.05 9.75 -5.28
CA HIS A 192 -13.40 11.02 -5.94
C HIS A 192 -13.73 12.13 -4.93
N GLY A 193 -13.10 13.30 -5.09
CA GLY A 193 -13.30 14.45 -4.21
C GLY A 193 -12.57 14.38 -2.86
N THR A 194 -11.69 13.39 -2.67
CA THR A 194 -10.94 13.18 -1.41
C THR A 194 -9.43 13.24 -1.69
N PRO A 195 -8.56 13.51 -0.68
CA PRO A 195 -7.11 13.60 -0.92
C PRO A 195 -6.44 12.30 -1.39
N LEU A 196 -7.12 11.16 -1.25
CA LEU A 196 -6.65 9.83 -1.60
C LEU A 196 -7.42 9.28 -2.80
N LEU A 197 -6.71 8.96 -3.89
CA LEU A 197 -7.23 8.16 -4.99
C LEU A 197 -6.90 6.68 -4.78
N THR A 198 -7.84 5.79 -5.08
CA THR A 198 -7.60 4.34 -5.06
C THR A 198 -7.97 3.71 -6.39
N LEU A 199 -7.00 3.05 -7.02
CA LEU A 199 -7.17 2.25 -8.24
C LEU A 199 -7.34 0.77 -7.86
N VAL A 200 -8.45 0.16 -8.24
CA VAL A 200 -8.69 -1.27 -8.03
C VAL A 200 -8.55 -1.99 -9.36
N PHE A 201 -7.43 -2.70 -9.54
CA PHE A 201 -7.14 -3.48 -10.74
C PHE A 201 -7.68 -4.91 -10.62
N GLN A 202 -8.12 -5.49 -11.73
CA GLN A 202 -8.53 -6.90 -11.77
C GLN A 202 -7.33 -7.86 -11.84
N ASP A 203 -6.22 -7.41 -12.44
CA ASP A 203 -5.06 -8.24 -12.77
C ASP A 203 -3.71 -7.56 -12.41
N ALA A 204 -2.76 -8.38 -11.96
CA ALA A 204 -1.42 -7.97 -11.52
C ALA A 204 -0.51 -7.52 -12.67
N SER A 205 -0.71 -8.05 -13.88
CA SER A 205 0.05 -7.61 -15.06
C SER A 205 -0.37 -6.19 -15.45
N HIS A 206 -1.67 -5.89 -15.49
CA HIS A 206 -2.18 -4.54 -15.77
C HIS A 206 -1.77 -3.52 -14.70
N GLN A 207 -1.88 -3.86 -13.41
CA GLN A 207 -1.46 -2.98 -12.32
C GLN A 207 0.04 -2.63 -12.41
N ARG A 208 0.89 -3.65 -12.56
CA ARG A 208 2.35 -3.47 -12.67
C ARG A 208 2.73 -2.71 -13.94
N ALA A 209 2.11 -3.01 -15.08
CA ALA A 209 2.37 -2.30 -16.33
C ALA A 209 1.99 -0.82 -16.26
N ALA A 210 0.96 -0.47 -15.47
CA ALA A 210 0.50 0.91 -15.33
C ALA A 210 1.34 1.75 -14.33
N LEU A 211 1.97 1.12 -13.32
CA LEU A 211 2.53 1.85 -12.16
C LEU A 211 4.01 1.56 -11.85
N ALA A 212 4.59 0.44 -12.28
CA ALA A 212 5.91 0.02 -11.80
C ALA A 212 7.06 0.99 -12.14
N ARG A 213 6.96 1.74 -13.24
CA ARG A 213 7.93 2.81 -13.58
C ARG A 213 7.81 4.04 -12.67
N MET A 214 6.59 4.39 -12.28
CA MET A 214 6.33 5.50 -11.33
C MET A 214 6.79 5.10 -9.92
N GLU A 215 6.55 3.85 -9.53
CA GLU A 215 6.98 3.31 -8.23
C GLU A 215 8.50 3.16 -8.14
N ALA A 216 9.15 2.58 -9.16
CA ALA A 216 10.60 2.47 -9.19
C ALA A 216 11.30 3.85 -9.12
N PHE A 217 10.71 4.87 -9.73
CA PHE A 217 11.16 6.25 -9.60
C PHE A 217 10.99 6.80 -8.16
N TYR A 218 9.87 6.49 -7.49
CA TYR A 218 9.56 6.95 -6.14
C TYR A 218 10.33 6.22 -5.03
N GLU A 219 10.37 4.89 -5.05
CA GLU A 219 10.97 4.05 -4.01
C GLU A 219 12.43 3.69 -4.29
N GLY A 220 12.82 3.56 -5.56
CA GLY A 220 14.06 2.91 -5.97
C GLY A 220 13.94 1.38 -6.14
N ALA A 221 12.73 0.87 -6.37
CA ALA A 221 12.44 -0.57 -6.50
C ALA A 221 13.03 -1.17 -7.80
N GLY A 222 14.32 -1.55 -7.75
CA GLY A 222 15.07 -2.13 -8.87
C GLY A 222 15.84 -1.11 -9.73
N ALA A 223 15.86 0.16 -9.34
CA ALA A 223 16.58 1.25 -9.98
C ALA A 223 16.94 2.33 -8.95
N PRO A 224 17.90 3.23 -9.19
CA PRO A 224 18.15 4.33 -8.25
C PRO A 224 16.95 5.27 -8.14
N LYS A 225 16.55 5.61 -6.90
CA LYS A 225 15.44 6.53 -6.63
C LYS A 225 15.62 7.87 -7.35
N GLY A 226 14.55 8.39 -7.96
CA GLY A 226 14.54 9.63 -8.73
C GLY A 226 15.14 9.54 -10.14
N VAL A 227 15.57 8.36 -10.60
CA VAL A 227 16.00 8.13 -11.98
C VAL A 227 14.82 7.68 -12.82
N TYR A 228 14.53 8.42 -13.89
CA TYR A 228 13.57 8.00 -14.91
C TYR A 228 14.17 6.87 -15.74
N LEU A 229 13.38 5.82 -15.96
CA LEU A 229 13.66 4.76 -16.92
C LEU A 229 12.69 4.86 -18.10
N ASP A 230 13.18 4.67 -19.32
CA ASP A 230 12.33 4.49 -20.49
C ASP A 230 11.60 3.12 -20.49
N LEU A 231 10.90 2.78 -21.58
CA LEU A 231 10.17 1.52 -21.70
C LEU A 231 11.08 0.29 -21.88
N GLU A 232 12.22 0.45 -22.55
CA GLU A 232 13.20 -0.62 -22.76
C GLU A 232 13.99 -0.90 -21.48
N GLU A 233 14.53 0.16 -20.85
CA GLU A 233 15.23 0.10 -19.57
C GLU A 233 14.37 -0.53 -18.47
N ALA A 234 13.11 -0.11 -18.35
CA ALA A 234 12.18 -0.68 -17.36
C ALA A 234 11.87 -2.16 -17.61
N SER A 235 11.78 -2.58 -18.88
CA SER A 235 11.57 -4.00 -19.23
C SER A 235 12.76 -4.87 -18.82
N ASN A 236 13.98 -4.34 -18.98
CA ASN A 236 15.23 -5.00 -18.60
C ASN A 236 15.44 -5.01 -17.07
N ALA A 237 15.08 -3.93 -16.38
CA ALA A 237 15.21 -3.77 -14.93
C ALA A 237 14.26 -4.66 -14.10
N ARG A 238 13.22 -5.24 -14.73
CA ARG A 238 12.33 -6.24 -14.10
C ARG A 238 11.64 -5.72 -12.81
N LEU A 239 11.19 -4.47 -12.85
CA LEU A 239 10.64 -3.69 -11.74
C LEU A 239 9.50 -4.38 -10.96
N CYS A 240 9.40 -4.07 -9.67
CA CYS A 240 8.27 -4.36 -8.77
C CYS A 240 7.72 -5.81 -8.89
N ARG A 241 8.61 -6.80 -8.85
CA ARG A 241 8.22 -8.22 -8.84
C ARG A 241 7.47 -8.56 -7.55
N ASN A 242 6.37 -9.29 -7.69
CA ASN A 242 5.52 -9.78 -6.60
C ASN A 242 4.78 -8.71 -5.77
N TYR A 243 4.86 -7.42 -6.15
CA TYR A 243 4.02 -6.37 -5.56
C TYR A 243 2.53 -6.70 -5.80
N GLN A 244 1.72 -6.61 -4.74
CA GLN A 244 0.26 -6.84 -4.76
C GLN A 244 -0.52 -5.51 -4.74
N ALA A 245 0.18 -4.44 -4.42
CA ALA A 245 -0.29 -3.08 -4.24
C ALA A 245 0.86 -2.12 -4.57
N PHE A 246 0.52 -0.84 -4.74
CA PHE A 246 1.47 0.25 -4.99
C PHE A 246 0.96 1.50 -4.27
N ASN A 247 1.84 2.30 -3.69
CA ASN A 247 1.47 3.54 -3.00
C ASN A 247 2.49 4.66 -3.30
N LEU A 248 1.98 5.82 -3.70
CA LEU A 248 2.84 6.97 -3.98
C LEU A 248 2.13 8.32 -3.81
N PRO A 249 2.85 9.36 -3.34
CA PRO A 249 2.40 10.74 -3.49
C PRO A 249 2.17 11.07 -4.97
N LEU A 250 1.07 11.77 -5.29
CA LEU A 250 0.82 12.23 -6.67
C LEU A 250 1.89 13.22 -7.16
N ASP A 251 2.67 13.79 -6.25
CA ASP A 251 3.81 14.62 -6.62
C ASP A 251 4.95 13.80 -7.23
N SER A 252 5.13 12.54 -6.82
CA SER A 252 6.09 11.63 -7.43
C SER A 252 5.73 11.34 -8.89
N VAL A 253 4.44 11.27 -9.23
CA VAL A 253 3.97 11.16 -10.63
C VAL A 253 4.32 12.42 -11.44
N ARG A 254 4.11 13.62 -10.87
CA ARG A 254 4.53 14.89 -11.51
C ARG A 254 6.03 14.96 -11.72
N GLN A 255 6.83 14.56 -10.72
CA GLN A 255 8.29 14.54 -10.80
C GLN A 255 8.80 13.52 -11.83
N TRP A 256 8.15 12.35 -11.93
CA TRP A 256 8.42 11.33 -12.95
C TRP A 256 8.10 11.85 -14.37
N LEU A 257 6.97 12.53 -14.58
CA LEU A 257 6.64 13.19 -15.84
C LEU A 257 7.65 14.32 -16.19
N ALA A 258 8.12 15.08 -15.20
CA ALA A 258 9.15 16.10 -15.40
C ALA A 258 10.55 15.50 -15.70
N ALA A 259 10.86 14.31 -15.18
CA ALA A 259 12.06 13.57 -15.52
C ALA A 259 11.98 12.98 -16.93
N MET A 260 10.83 12.39 -17.30
CA MET A 260 10.50 11.95 -18.66
C MET A 260 10.65 13.09 -19.69
N ARG A 261 10.07 14.27 -19.42
CA ARG A 261 10.15 15.43 -20.32
C ARG A 261 11.59 15.91 -20.51
N ARG A 262 12.44 15.85 -19.48
CA ARG A 262 13.87 16.18 -19.61
C ARG A 262 14.62 15.15 -20.48
N HIS A 263 14.42 13.86 -20.18
CA HIS A 263 15.07 12.76 -20.89
C HIS A 263 14.79 12.79 -22.40
N HIS A 264 13.56 13.10 -22.83
CA HIS A 264 13.21 13.20 -24.26
C HIS A 264 13.41 14.60 -24.86
N GLY A 265 13.20 15.67 -24.08
CA GLY A 265 13.28 17.06 -24.56
C GLY A 265 14.70 17.56 -24.86
N GLU A 266 15.73 16.97 -24.25
CA GLU A 266 17.14 17.24 -24.60
C GLU A 266 17.49 16.82 -26.05
N CYS A 267 16.71 15.90 -26.64
CA CYS A 267 16.86 15.48 -28.03
C CYS A 267 16.14 16.42 -29.02
N GLU A 268 14.92 16.88 -28.69
CA GLU A 268 14.15 17.75 -29.59
C GLU A 268 14.73 19.16 -29.70
N ALA A 269 15.25 19.70 -28.59
CA ALA A 269 15.86 21.04 -28.55
C ALA A 269 17.12 21.18 -29.44
N GLN A 270 17.73 20.07 -29.88
CA GLN A 270 18.87 20.06 -30.80
C GLN A 270 18.47 20.08 -32.29
N HIS A 271 17.18 19.88 -32.61
CA HIS A 271 16.70 19.74 -33.98
C HIS A 271 15.63 20.77 -34.40
N ALA A 272 15.16 21.63 -33.50
CA ALA A 272 14.27 22.74 -33.84
C ALA A 272 15.02 23.80 -34.68
N ASP A 273 14.70 23.89 -35.97
CA ASP A 273 15.22 24.93 -36.87
C ASP A 273 14.70 26.30 -36.39
N PRO A 274 15.58 27.28 -36.06
CA PRO A 274 15.18 28.55 -35.47
C PRO A 274 14.40 29.50 -36.41
N SER A 275 14.03 29.06 -37.62
CA SER A 275 13.35 29.88 -38.63
C SER A 275 11.81 29.85 -38.59
N GLU A 276 11.16 28.93 -37.87
CA GLU A 276 9.68 28.83 -37.83
C GLU A 276 9.03 29.54 -36.62
N THR A 277 9.03 30.88 -36.63
CA THR A 277 8.23 31.69 -35.69
C THR A 277 6.74 31.67 -36.06
N SER A 278 5.98 30.69 -35.54
CA SER A 278 4.53 30.58 -35.76
C SER A 278 3.73 31.19 -34.60
N GLU A 279 3.38 32.48 -34.72
CA GLU A 279 2.49 33.16 -33.78
C GLU A 279 1.01 32.77 -34.05
N GLY A 280 0.33 32.12 -33.10
CA GLY A 280 -1.15 32.09 -33.07
C GLY A 280 -1.87 30.81 -32.64
N ALA A 281 -1.20 29.70 -32.36
CA ALA A 281 -1.87 28.44 -32.02
C ALA A 281 -2.38 28.41 -30.55
N SER A 282 -3.70 28.30 -30.37
CA SER A 282 -4.38 28.15 -29.08
C SER A 282 -3.91 26.91 -28.30
N SER A 283 -3.10 27.12 -27.25
CA SER A 283 -2.25 26.12 -26.59
C SER A 283 -2.93 25.06 -25.69
N SER A 284 -4.27 24.89 -25.72
CA SER A 284 -4.97 24.03 -24.74
C SER A 284 -5.17 22.56 -25.15
N THR A 285 -5.07 22.23 -26.45
CA THR A 285 -5.28 20.84 -26.94
C THR A 285 -3.98 20.06 -27.16
N SER A 286 -2.82 20.72 -27.15
CA SER A 286 -1.54 20.10 -27.50
C SER A 286 -0.79 19.46 -26.33
N GLU A 287 -1.14 19.72 -25.08
CA GLU A 287 -0.37 19.20 -23.93
C GLU A 287 -0.80 17.79 -23.50
N MET A 288 -2.03 17.35 -23.78
CA MET A 288 -2.49 16.00 -23.38
C MET A 288 -1.80 14.84 -24.13
N SER A 289 -1.07 15.12 -25.22
CA SER A 289 -0.52 14.09 -26.12
C SER A 289 0.94 13.72 -25.88
N TRP A 290 1.78 14.60 -25.32
CA TRP A 290 3.23 14.42 -25.38
C TRP A 290 3.73 13.20 -24.60
N TRP A 291 3.15 12.87 -23.44
CA TRP A 291 3.55 11.66 -22.69
C TRP A 291 3.04 10.38 -23.35
N GLU A 292 2.07 10.45 -24.26
CA GLU A 292 1.45 9.25 -24.85
C GLU A 292 2.40 8.51 -25.80
N SER A 293 3.39 9.19 -26.37
CA SER A 293 4.48 8.57 -27.16
C SER A 293 5.57 7.90 -26.32
N HIS A 294 5.62 8.15 -25.00
CA HIS A 294 6.68 7.66 -24.09
C HIS A 294 6.15 6.73 -22.97
N CYS A 295 4.86 6.43 -23.03
CA CYS A 295 4.12 5.60 -22.08
C CYS A 295 3.49 4.40 -22.79
N ASN A 296 3.39 3.28 -22.08
CA ASN A 296 2.62 2.14 -22.56
C ASN A 296 1.10 2.39 -22.42
N PRO A 297 0.22 1.61 -23.09
CA PRO A 297 -1.23 1.86 -23.06
C PRO A 297 -1.86 1.88 -21.67
N THR A 298 -1.32 1.13 -20.71
CA THR A 298 -1.85 1.07 -19.33
C THR A 298 -1.38 2.26 -18.47
N GLU A 299 -0.15 2.75 -18.67
CA GLU A 299 0.31 4.04 -18.12
C GLU A 299 -0.56 5.18 -18.66
N CYS A 300 -0.79 5.23 -19.98
CA CYS A 300 -1.65 6.23 -20.61
C CYS A 300 -3.08 6.21 -20.04
N ALA A 301 -3.65 5.04 -19.74
CA ALA A 301 -4.98 4.94 -19.15
C ALA A 301 -5.05 5.54 -17.73
N VAL A 302 -4.01 5.34 -16.91
CA VAL A 302 -3.91 5.98 -15.59
C VAL A 302 -3.67 7.48 -15.73
N LEU A 303 -2.72 7.91 -16.57
CA LEU A 303 -2.39 9.33 -16.75
C LEU A 303 -3.58 10.13 -17.28
N ARG A 304 -4.31 9.63 -18.28
CA ARG A 304 -5.55 10.27 -18.78
C ARG A 304 -6.59 10.40 -17.67
N GLN A 305 -6.77 9.37 -16.83
CA GLN A 305 -7.71 9.42 -15.72
C GLN A 305 -7.29 10.42 -14.64
N LEU A 306 -6.01 10.47 -14.28
CA LEU A 306 -5.47 11.46 -13.34
C LEU A 306 -5.57 12.88 -13.91
N HIS A 307 -5.32 13.06 -15.21
CA HIS A 307 -5.47 14.34 -15.89
C HIS A 307 -6.94 14.81 -15.92
N SER A 308 -7.90 13.92 -16.23
CA SER A 308 -9.32 14.28 -16.28
C SER A 308 -9.91 14.64 -14.91
N LEU A 309 -9.20 14.31 -13.82
CA LEU A 309 -9.54 14.66 -12.44
C LEU A 309 -8.80 15.91 -11.96
N GLU A 310 -7.97 16.54 -12.80
CA GLU A 310 -7.02 17.59 -12.40
C GLU A 310 -6.06 17.13 -11.26
N ALA A 311 -5.85 15.82 -11.12
CA ALA A 311 -4.94 15.22 -10.13
C ALA A 311 -3.46 15.50 -10.43
N LEU A 312 -3.14 15.72 -11.71
CA LEU A 312 -1.81 16.09 -12.21
C LEU A 312 -1.55 17.61 -12.24
N ALA A 313 -2.56 18.45 -11.94
CA ALA A 313 -2.37 19.90 -11.85
C ALA A 313 -1.34 20.28 -10.77
N GLU A 314 -0.87 21.53 -10.79
CA GLU A 314 0.02 22.07 -9.76
C GLU A 314 -0.56 21.87 -8.34
N GLN A 315 0.32 21.58 -7.38
CA GLN A 315 -0.09 21.08 -6.07
C GLN A 315 -1.07 21.98 -5.33
N SER A 316 -0.97 23.32 -5.49
CA SER A 316 -1.89 24.28 -4.86
C SER A 316 -3.35 24.12 -5.31
N ASN A 317 -3.58 23.57 -6.50
CA ASN A 317 -4.88 23.63 -7.18
C ASN A 317 -5.63 22.29 -7.14
N SER A 318 -4.91 21.17 -7.12
CA SER A 318 -5.54 19.85 -7.04
C SER A 318 -6.00 19.51 -5.61
N PRO A 319 -7.19 18.93 -5.39
CA PRO A 319 -7.58 18.38 -4.08
C PRO A 319 -6.87 17.05 -3.79
N PHE A 320 -6.39 16.35 -4.83
CA PHE A 320 -5.76 15.05 -4.72
C PHE A 320 -4.29 15.19 -4.29
N ARG A 321 -3.82 14.24 -3.47
CA ARG A 321 -2.49 14.27 -2.85
C ARG A 321 -1.75 12.95 -2.95
N TYR A 322 -2.47 11.83 -2.93
CA TYR A 322 -1.88 10.50 -2.82
C TYR A 322 -2.63 9.48 -3.67
N LEU A 323 -1.91 8.48 -4.17
CA LEU A 323 -2.42 7.42 -5.02
C LEU A 323 -2.10 6.06 -4.38
N VAL A 324 -3.11 5.23 -4.23
CA VAL A 324 -2.99 3.81 -3.86
C VAL A 324 -3.51 2.97 -5.02
N SER A 325 -2.90 1.82 -5.27
CA SER A 325 -3.50 0.77 -6.09
C SER A 325 -3.50 -0.57 -5.38
N VAL A 326 -4.55 -1.36 -5.60
CA VAL A 326 -4.68 -2.72 -5.07
C VAL A 326 -5.29 -3.66 -6.10
N LEU A 327 -5.00 -4.95 -5.98
CA LEU A 327 -5.70 -5.99 -6.73
C LEU A 327 -7.05 -6.30 -6.09
N GLN A 328 -8.10 -6.45 -6.89
CA GLN A 328 -9.47 -6.69 -6.44
C GLN A 328 -9.58 -7.89 -5.49
N GLN A 329 -8.82 -8.96 -5.74
CA GLN A 329 -8.79 -10.18 -4.91
C GLN A 329 -8.06 -10.00 -3.56
N PHE A 330 -7.21 -8.98 -3.42
CA PHE A 330 -6.47 -8.66 -2.19
C PHE A 330 -6.93 -7.34 -1.54
N ALA A 331 -7.92 -6.66 -2.12
CA ALA A 331 -8.40 -5.35 -1.66
C ALA A 331 -9.02 -5.36 -0.25
N ALA A 332 -9.28 -6.54 0.34
CA ALA A 332 -9.71 -6.66 1.73
C ALA A 332 -8.54 -6.67 2.73
N SER A 333 -7.36 -7.17 2.33
CA SER A 333 -6.15 -7.25 3.17
C SER A 333 -5.21 -6.09 2.87
N SER A 334 -4.76 -5.93 1.63
CA SER A 334 -3.72 -4.96 1.29
C SER A 334 -4.19 -3.51 1.40
N LEU A 335 -5.48 -3.23 1.14
CA LEU A 335 -5.97 -1.85 1.11
C LEU A 335 -5.84 -1.14 2.45
N THR A 336 -6.03 -1.83 3.58
CA THR A 336 -5.86 -1.25 4.92
C THR A 336 -4.41 -0.81 5.15
N HIS A 337 -3.46 -1.65 4.74
CA HIS A 337 -2.02 -1.40 4.81
C HIS A 337 -1.63 -0.16 3.97
N GLU A 338 -1.97 -0.15 2.67
CA GLU A 338 -1.69 1.01 1.79
C GLU A 338 -2.35 2.32 2.26
N GLN A 339 -3.54 2.20 2.85
CA GLN A 339 -4.26 3.33 3.45
C GLN A 339 -3.54 3.87 4.70
N ASN A 340 -2.85 3.03 5.47
CA ASN A 340 -2.03 3.47 6.60
C ASN A 340 -0.80 4.27 6.12
N HIS A 341 -0.12 3.85 5.03
CA HIS A 341 0.94 4.66 4.38
C HIS A 341 0.43 6.02 3.90
N ALA A 342 -0.75 6.03 3.26
CA ALA A 342 -1.40 7.28 2.86
C ALA A 342 -1.64 8.22 4.04
N LEU A 343 -2.09 7.72 5.20
CA LEU A 343 -2.21 8.54 6.41
C LEU A 343 -0.88 9.05 6.95
N PHE A 344 0.15 8.20 6.97
CA PHE A 344 1.49 8.60 7.41
C PHE A 344 2.04 9.76 6.56
N HIS A 345 1.82 9.72 5.24
CA HIS A 345 2.22 10.82 4.36
C HIS A 345 1.32 12.06 4.44
N LEU A 346 0.00 11.90 4.65
CA LEU A 346 -0.99 12.98 4.55
C LEU A 346 -1.33 13.68 5.88
N VAL A 347 -1.15 13.03 7.03
CA VAL A 347 -1.61 13.50 8.34
C VAL A 347 -0.43 13.59 9.31
N PRO A 348 0.19 14.78 9.48
CA PRO A 348 1.40 14.95 10.31
C PRO A 348 1.25 14.52 11.78
N SER A 349 0.05 14.61 12.36
CA SER A 349 -0.22 14.13 13.73
C SER A 349 -0.13 12.60 13.83
N PHE A 350 -0.61 11.88 12.81
CA PHE A 350 -0.55 10.43 12.72
C PHE A 350 0.90 9.97 12.51
N ALA A 351 1.66 10.60 11.62
CA ALA A 351 3.09 10.35 11.45
C ALA A 351 3.88 10.58 12.76
N SER A 352 3.57 11.67 13.47
CA SER A 352 4.16 11.96 14.78
C SER A 352 3.78 10.93 15.85
N ALA A 353 2.58 10.36 15.78
CA ALA A 353 2.14 9.30 16.68
C ALA A 353 2.84 7.96 16.39
N ALA A 354 3.03 7.63 15.11
CA ALA A 354 3.82 6.48 14.66
C ALA A 354 5.29 6.58 15.09
N GLN A 355 5.94 7.73 14.92
CA GLN A 355 7.30 7.96 15.41
C GLN A 355 7.40 7.76 16.93
N ARG A 356 6.48 8.34 17.72
CA ARG A 356 6.44 8.13 19.17
C ARG A 356 6.23 6.65 19.52
N ALA A 357 5.28 5.98 18.86
CA ALA A 357 5.02 4.56 19.08
C ALA A 357 6.25 3.68 18.79
N TRP A 358 7.02 4.02 17.75
CA TRP A 358 8.28 3.36 17.40
C TRP A 358 9.40 3.63 18.43
N ASP A 359 9.48 4.84 18.98
CA ASP A 359 10.51 5.23 19.95
C ASP A 359 10.21 4.76 21.38
N ASP A 360 8.94 4.65 21.75
CA ASP A 360 8.46 4.06 23.00
C ASP A 360 8.67 2.52 23.05
N LEU A 361 8.97 1.85 21.93
CA LEU A 361 9.15 0.39 21.87
C LEU A 361 10.29 -0.11 22.79
N PRO A 362 10.08 -1.20 23.55
CA PRO A 362 11.15 -1.91 24.22
C PRO A 362 12.23 -2.33 23.22
N ARG A 363 13.52 -2.05 23.53
CA ARG A 363 14.68 -2.32 22.66
C ARG A 363 14.69 -3.73 22.05
N LYS A 364 14.23 -4.74 22.78
CA LYS A 364 14.11 -6.13 22.29
C LYS A 364 13.08 -6.27 21.17
N ALA A 365 11.90 -5.65 21.31
CA ALA A 365 10.85 -5.68 20.28
C ALA A 365 11.27 -4.88 19.05
N LYS A 366 11.80 -3.66 19.26
CA LYS A 366 12.35 -2.82 18.18
C LYS A 366 13.42 -3.58 17.37
N SER A 367 14.36 -4.26 18.04
CA SER A 367 15.38 -5.08 17.37
C SER A 367 14.82 -6.29 16.59
N ILE A 368 13.69 -6.86 16.99
CA ILE A 368 13.05 -7.96 16.24
C ILE A 368 12.42 -7.40 14.96
N ILE A 369 11.68 -6.30 15.08
CA ILE A 369 11.00 -5.65 13.95
C ILE A 369 12.00 -5.10 12.94
N GLN A 370 13.06 -4.43 13.39
CA GLN A 370 14.15 -3.95 12.52
C GLN A 370 14.79 -5.09 11.73
N HIS A 371 15.00 -6.26 12.36
CA HIS A 371 15.56 -7.42 11.68
C HIS A 371 14.59 -8.01 10.65
N ASP A 372 13.29 -8.10 10.97
CA ASP A 372 12.27 -8.59 10.04
C ASP A 372 12.12 -7.65 8.82
N LEU A 373 12.03 -6.34 9.04
CA LEU A 373 11.97 -5.35 7.97
C LEU A 373 13.24 -5.35 7.10
N GLN A 374 14.41 -5.54 7.71
CA GLN A 374 15.67 -5.71 6.96
C GLN A 374 15.67 -6.99 6.11
N LEU A 375 15.12 -8.11 6.60
CA LEU A 375 14.99 -9.35 5.84
C LEU A 375 13.97 -9.25 4.69
N ARG A 376 12.93 -8.41 4.83
CA ARG A 376 12.00 -8.04 3.74
C ARG A 376 12.64 -7.09 2.70
N GLY A 377 13.80 -6.50 3.02
CA GLY A 377 14.56 -5.62 2.12
C GLY A 377 14.28 -4.12 2.28
N TYR A 378 13.52 -3.71 3.31
CA TYR A 378 13.19 -2.31 3.56
C TYR A 378 14.39 -1.51 4.08
N ALA A 379 14.56 -0.30 3.56
CA ALA A 379 15.55 0.65 4.04
C ALA A 379 15.20 1.20 5.43
N GLU A 380 16.21 1.51 6.25
CA GLU A 380 16.01 2.05 7.61
C GLU A 380 15.18 3.34 7.64
N SER A 381 15.28 4.17 6.59
CA SER A 381 14.53 5.42 6.43
C SER A 381 13.01 5.25 6.29
N VAL A 382 12.50 4.04 5.98
CA VAL A 382 11.05 3.76 5.89
C VAL A 382 10.53 2.87 7.02
N TRP A 383 11.39 2.38 7.93
CA TRP A 383 10.98 1.42 8.96
C TRP A 383 9.84 1.90 9.87
N VAL A 384 9.71 3.20 10.11
CA VAL A 384 8.62 3.77 10.93
C VAL A 384 7.28 3.70 10.20
N ASP A 385 7.29 3.88 8.87
CA ASP A 385 6.10 3.83 8.01
C ASP A 385 5.64 2.37 7.84
N GLU A 386 6.56 1.46 7.53
CA GLU A 386 6.29 0.01 7.51
C GLU A 386 5.78 -0.51 8.85
N PHE A 387 6.44 -0.13 9.95
CA PHE A 387 6.03 -0.51 11.30
C PHE A 387 4.60 -0.11 11.60
N GLN A 388 4.21 1.15 11.34
CA GLN A 388 2.86 1.61 11.65
C GLN A 388 1.82 0.93 10.74
N ALA A 389 2.16 0.69 9.46
CA ALA A 389 1.25 0.07 8.51
C ALA A 389 0.91 -1.37 8.90
N TYR A 390 1.89 -2.17 9.34
CA TYR A 390 1.66 -3.51 9.91
C TYR A 390 1.01 -3.48 11.30
N VAL A 391 1.56 -2.71 12.26
CA VAL A 391 1.10 -2.75 13.66
C VAL A 391 -0.31 -2.20 13.85
N ALA A 392 -0.75 -1.23 13.04
CA ALA A 392 -2.12 -0.73 13.10
C ALA A 392 -3.17 -1.74 12.63
N GLU A 393 -2.77 -2.76 11.86
CA GLU A 393 -3.62 -3.84 11.37
C GLU A 393 -3.49 -5.10 12.24
N ASP A 394 -2.34 -5.78 12.19
CA ASP A 394 -2.03 -6.93 13.05
C ASP A 394 -0.55 -6.93 13.48
N PRO A 395 -0.24 -6.63 14.76
CA PRO A 395 1.14 -6.68 15.25
C PRO A 395 1.68 -8.12 15.39
N SER A 396 0.87 -9.16 15.13
CA SER A 396 1.31 -10.56 15.09
C SER A 396 2.22 -10.89 13.88
N GLU A 397 2.23 -10.04 12.86
CA GLU A 397 3.15 -10.10 11.70
C GLU A 397 4.64 -10.15 12.10
N PHE A 398 5.01 -9.52 13.22
CA PHE A 398 6.38 -9.54 13.76
C PHE A 398 6.60 -10.64 14.82
N GLY A 399 5.65 -11.57 14.94
CA GLY A 399 5.64 -12.68 15.90
C GLY A 399 5.23 -12.28 17.32
N ASN A 400 4.76 -13.27 18.09
CA ASN A 400 4.11 -13.09 19.41
C ASN A 400 4.84 -12.15 20.40
N VAL A 401 6.17 -12.18 20.43
CA VAL A 401 6.98 -11.35 21.36
C VAL A 401 6.95 -9.87 20.98
N ALA A 402 6.96 -9.56 19.68
CA ALA A 402 6.76 -8.18 19.21
C ALA A 402 5.29 -7.78 19.36
N ALA A 403 4.36 -8.70 19.06
CA ALA A 403 2.92 -8.47 19.16
C ALA A 403 2.46 -7.99 20.55
N GLU A 404 2.92 -8.66 21.62
CA GLU A 404 2.64 -8.28 23.01
C GLU A 404 3.20 -6.88 23.34
N ALA A 405 4.43 -6.60 22.92
CA ALA A 405 5.08 -5.30 23.14
C ALA A 405 4.45 -4.15 22.31
N CYS A 406 3.80 -4.47 21.19
CA CYS A 406 3.14 -3.50 20.31
C CYS A 406 1.65 -3.29 20.62
N ALA A 407 1.09 -3.93 21.65
CA ALA A 407 -0.35 -3.83 21.95
C ALA A 407 -0.81 -2.39 22.20
N GLU A 408 -0.10 -1.63 23.05
CA GLU A 408 -0.42 -0.21 23.29
C GLU A 408 -0.18 0.65 22.03
N ALA A 409 0.90 0.37 21.29
CA ALA A 409 1.22 1.07 20.05
C ALA A 409 0.10 0.90 19.01
N ARG A 410 -0.40 -0.31 18.79
CA ARG A 410 -1.56 -0.60 17.93
C ARG A 410 -2.78 0.19 18.37
N ASP A 411 -3.17 0.10 19.65
CA ASP A 411 -4.41 0.69 20.12
C ASP A 411 -4.37 2.24 19.97
N ARG A 412 -3.21 2.85 20.24
CA ARG A 412 -2.94 4.27 19.99
C ARG A 412 -3.00 4.61 18.49
N LEU A 413 -2.35 3.82 17.63
CA LEU A 413 -2.36 4.02 16.17
C LEU A 413 -3.76 3.86 15.58
N GLN A 414 -4.58 2.91 16.06
CA GLN A 414 -5.95 2.74 15.60
C GLN A 414 -6.85 3.93 15.98
N GLN A 415 -6.63 4.54 17.15
CA GLN A 415 -7.31 5.76 17.56
C GLN A 415 -6.90 6.96 16.68
N GLU A 416 -5.60 7.16 16.48
CA GLU A 416 -5.05 8.24 15.64
C GLU A 416 -5.46 8.06 14.17
N ARG A 417 -5.50 6.83 13.65
CA ARG A 417 -6.00 6.47 12.32
C ARG A 417 -7.44 6.94 12.11
N LYS A 418 -8.31 6.70 13.09
CA LYS A 418 -9.71 7.16 13.03
C LYS A 418 -9.80 8.68 12.97
N GLN A 419 -8.98 9.40 13.75
CA GLN A 419 -8.94 10.86 13.74
C GLN A 419 -8.37 11.40 12.42
N GLY A 420 -7.33 10.75 11.87
CA GLY A 420 -6.74 11.10 10.58
C GLY A 420 -7.73 10.98 9.43
N TRP A 421 -8.49 9.90 9.34
CA TRP A 421 -9.55 9.78 8.33
C TRP A 421 -10.64 10.84 8.49
N GLN A 422 -11.04 11.16 9.72
CA GLN A 422 -11.98 12.27 9.98
C GLN A 422 -11.41 13.62 9.51
N ALA A 423 -10.14 13.89 9.76
CA ALA A 423 -9.45 15.11 9.31
C ALA A 423 -9.34 15.23 7.78
N LEU A 424 -9.25 14.10 7.07
CA LEU A 424 -9.27 14.05 5.59
C LEU A 424 -10.69 14.07 4.98
N GLY A 425 -11.75 14.21 5.79
CA GLY A 425 -13.14 14.13 5.32
C GLY A 425 -13.60 12.73 4.91
N LEU A 426 -12.86 11.70 5.31
CA LEU A 426 -13.04 10.29 4.96
C LEU A 426 -13.61 9.43 6.11
N GLY A 427 -13.88 10.04 7.27
CA GLY A 427 -14.45 9.33 8.42
C GLY A 427 -15.95 9.08 8.26
N SER A 428 -16.33 7.80 8.27
CA SER A 428 -17.71 7.31 8.42
C SER A 428 -18.10 7.07 9.88
#